data_AF-A0A1Y5S994-F1
#
_entry.id   AF-A0A1Y5S994-F1
#
_cell.length_a   1.000
_cell.length_b   1.000
_cell.length_c   1.000
_cell.angle_alpha   90.00
_cell.angle_beta   90.00
_cell.angle_gamma   90.00
#
_symmetry.space_group_name_H-M   'P 1'
#
loop_
_entity.id
_entity.type
_entity.pdbx_description
1 polymer ?
#
loop_
_entity_poly.entity_id
_entity_poly.type
_entity_poly.pdbx_seq_one_letter_code
_entity_poly.pdbx_strand_id
1 'polypeptide(L)'
;MRWDSVPQGPIWTASALAALTDHGASLSEITPKDIADWCPGYESASLDDRAAFWVGLLSTLSKHESTWNPRAVGGGGRWFGLVQIAPATARAYGCNAKTGEALKNGSANLSCAIRIMSTTVARDQVISAGMRGVAADWGPFHSTKKREDMRSWTNAQPYCAAKS
;
A
#
# COMPACT_ATOMS: atom_id res chain seq x y z
N MET A 1 4.37 4.79 -11.07
CA MET A 1 4.32 3.75 -10.01
C MET A 1 5.22 2.58 -10.36
N ARG A 2 5.57 1.72 -9.40
CA ARG A 2 6.54 0.64 -9.65
C ARG A 2 6.03 -0.41 -10.63
N TRP A 3 4.71 -0.54 -10.75
CA TRP A 3 4.03 -1.43 -11.70
C TRP A 3 3.77 -0.80 -13.07
N ASP A 4 4.35 0.36 -13.41
CA ASP A 4 4.02 1.07 -14.68
C ASP A 4 4.38 0.28 -15.94
N SER A 5 5.27 -0.71 -15.84
CA SER A 5 5.57 -1.64 -16.95
C SER A 5 4.49 -2.70 -17.16
N VAL A 6 3.49 -2.79 -16.28
CA VAL A 6 2.38 -3.73 -16.36
C VAL A 6 1.18 -3.04 -17.04
N PRO A 7 0.53 -3.65 -18.05
CA PRO A 7 -0.57 -3.01 -18.78
C PRO A 7 -1.73 -2.51 -17.91
N GLN A 8 -1.99 -3.18 -16.79
CA GLN A 8 -3.04 -2.79 -15.83
C GLN A 8 -2.58 -1.72 -14.82
N GLY A 9 -1.30 -1.34 -14.82
CA GLY A 9 -0.73 -0.36 -13.90
C GLY A 9 -1.51 0.97 -13.84
N PRO A 10 -1.89 1.59 -14.98
CA PRO A 10 -2.65 2.84 -14.96
C PRO A 10 -4.00 2.74 -14.24
N ILE A 11 -4.77 1.66 -14.46
CA ILE A 11 -6.07 1.49 -13.80
C ILE A 11 -5.91 1.21 -12.30
N TRP A 12 -4.85 0.51 -11.89
CA TRP A 12 -4.52 0.30 -10.49
C TRP A 12 -4.17 1.60 -9.78
N THR A 13 -3.33 2.43 -10.41
CA THR A 13 -2.98 3.76 -9.90
C THR A 13 -4.23 4.62 -9.72
N ALA A 14 -5.07 4.74 -10.76
CA ALA A 14 -6.29 5.54 -10.70
C ALA A 14 -7.27 5.03 -9.63
N SER A 15 -7.46 3.71 -9.53
CA SER A 15 -8.35 3.11 -8.53
C SER A 15 -7.84 3.31 -7.09
N ALA A 16 -6.52 3.22 -6.89
CA ALA A 16 -5.90 3.43 -5.59
C ALA A 16 -5.98 4.90 -5.16
N LEU A 17 -5.73 5.85 -6.08
CA LEU A 17 -5.92 7.27 -5.81
C LEU A 17 -7.38 7.59 -5.45
N ALA A 18 -8.35 7.05 -6.20
CA ALA A 18 -9.76 7.24 -5.90
C ALA A 18 -10.15 6.70 -4.49
N ALA A 19 -9.61 5.54 -4.10
CA ALA A 19 -9.82 4.99 -2.76
C ALA A 19 -9.14 5.85 -1.66
N LEU A 20 -7.99 6.48 -1.96
CA LEU A 20 -7.34 7.43 -1.05
C LEU A 20 -8.12 8.75 -0.92
N THR A 21 -8.87 9.18 -1.93
CA THR A 21 -9.74 10.36 -1.83
C THR A 21 -11.10 10.08 -1.16
N ASP A 22 -11.48 8.80 -1.07
CA ASP A 22 -12.73 8.34 -0.46
C ASP A 22 -12.47 7.79 0.96
N HIS A 23 -12.57 6.48 1.19
CA HIS A 23 -12.43 5.87 2.51
C HIS A 23 -11.00 5.86 3.06
N GLY A 24 -10.01 6.30 2.27
CA GLY A 24 -8.59 6.32 2.61
C GLY A 24 -8.01 7.69 2.93
N ALA A 25 -8.82 8.76 2.93
CA ALA A 25 -8.34 10.16 3.03
C ALA A 25 -7.36 10.39 4.18
N SER A 26 -7.65 9.80 5.34
CA SER A 26 -6.80 9.90 6.53
C SER A 26 -5.34 9.49 6.31
N LEU A 27 -5.03 8.58 5.38
CA LEU A 27 -3.65 8.19 5.10
C LEU A 27 -2.82 9.36 4.59
N SER A 28 -3.36 10.13 3.65
CA SER A 28 -2.68 11.29 3.07
C SER A 28 -2.59 12.47 4.04
N GLU A 29 -3.47 12.52 5.03
CA GLU A 29 -3.51 13.58 6.04
C GLU A 29 -2.53 13.33 7.20
N ILE A 30 -2.29 12.07 7.55
CA ILE A 30 -1.36 11.68 8.60
C ILE A 30 0.08 11.92 8.16
N THR A 31 0.91 12.38 9.10
CA THR A 31 2.37 12.40 9.01
C THR A 31 2.93 11.29 9.91
N PRO A 32 3.24 10.09 9.38
CA PRO A 32 3.81 9.00 10.19
C PRO A 32 5.14 9.40 10.84
N LYS A 33 5.42 8.92 12.05
CA LYS A 33 6.65 9.28 12.80
C LYS A 33 7.94 8.86 12.08
N ASP A 34 7.88 7.81 11.27
CA ASP A 34 8.97 7.27 10.48
C ASP A 34 8.98 7.78 9.03
N ILE A 35 8.12 8.76 8.67
CA ILE A 35 7.95 9.18 7.27
C ILE A 35 9.24 9.69 6.63
N ALA A 36 10.12 10.35 7.39
CA ALA A 36 11.39 10.85 6.89
C ALA A 36 12.28 9.74 6.34
N ASP A 37 12.17 8.51 6.88
CA ASP A 37 12.90 7.36 6.35
C ASP A 37 12.34 6.87 5.00
N TRP A 38 11.06 7.12 4.72
CA TRP A 38 10.34 6.60 3.56
C TRP A 38 10.17 7.63 2.43
N CYS A 39 10.05 8.92 2.79
CA CYS A 39 9.72 10.02 1.91
C CYS A 39 10.09 11.38 2.57
N PRO A 40 11.31 11.91 2.35
CA PRO A 40 11.83 13.08 3.05
C PRO A 40 11.01 14.35 2.79
N GLY A 41 10.45 14.51 1.58
CA GLY A 41 9.62 15.66 1.22
C GLY A 41 8.15 15.58 1.67
N TYR A 42 7.72 14.50 2.33
CA TYR A 42 6.29 14.23 2.59
C TYR A 42 5.62 15.29 3.48
N GLU A 43 6.33 15.81 4.49
CA GLU A 43 5.75 16.76 5.44
C GLU A 43 5.32 18.07 4.75
N SER A 44 6.12 18.55 3.79
CA SER A 44 5.81 19.73 2.96
C SER A 44 4.98 19.42 1.71
N ALA A 45 4.73 18.14 1.40
CA ALA A 45 4.07 17.74 0.17
C ALA A 45 2.57 18.09 0.17
N SER A 46 2.03 18.33 -1.03
CA SER A 46 0.58 18.46 -1.23
C SER A 46 -0.13 17.13 -0.92
N LEU A 47 -1.44 17.17 -0.68
CA LEU A 47 -2.24 15.95 -0.49
C LEU A 47 -2.14 14.99 -1.69
N ASP A 48 -1.98 15.51 -2.91
CA ASP A 48 -1.81 14.71 -4.12
C ASP A 48 -0.46 13.97 -4.12
N ASP A 49 0.64 14.65 -3.77
CA ASP A 49 1.97 14.03 -3.66
C ASP A 49 2.00 13.00 -2.51
N ARG A 50 1.32 13.28 -1.40
CA ARG A 50 1.15 12.32 -0.29
C ARG A 50 0.32 11.10 -0.69
N ALA A 51 -0.75 11.28 -1.45
CA ALA A 51 -1.53 10.17 -2.01
C ALA A 51 -0.67 9.35 -2.99
N ALA A 52 0.11 10.01 -3.83
CA ALA A 52 1.05 9.36 -4.74
C ALA A 52 2.10 8.52 -4.00
N PHE A 53 2.58 8.97 -2.83
CA PHE A 53 3.44 8.18 -1.96
C PHE A 53 2.77 6.87 -1.52
N TRP A 54 1.54 6.90 -1.03
CA TRP A 54 0.84 5.69 -0.57
C TRP A 54 0.58 4.70 -1.70
N VAL A 55 0.20 5.18 -2.89
CA VAL A 55 0.08 4.32 -4.10
C VAL A 55 1.44 3.77 -4.51
N GLY A 56 2.49 4.59 -4.43
CA GLY A 56 3.87 4.18 -4.65
C GLY A 56 4.27 3.03 -3.73
N LEU A 57 4.04 3.18 -2.42
CA LEU A 57 4.31 2.15 -1.42
C LEU A 57 3.56 0.85 -1.74
N LEU A 58 2.26 0.91 -2.03
CA LEU A 58 1.47 -0.25 -2.47
C LEU A 58 2.03 -0.93 -3.72
N SER A 59 2.53 -0.15 -4.68
CA SER A 59 3.16 -0.71 -5.89
C SER A 59 4.45 -1.45 -5.60
N THR A 60 5.21 -1.02 -4.60
CA THR A 60 6.41 -1.72 -4.13
C THR A 60 6.06 -2.97 -3.33
N LEU A 61 5.05 -2.90 -2.46
CA LEU A 61 4.54 -4.02 -1.69
C LEU A 61 4.01 -5.12 -2.61
N SER A 62 3.22 -4.73 -3.62
CA SER A 62 2.66 -5.66 -4.59
C SER A 62 3.74 -6.44 -5.38
N LYS A 63 4.89 -5.81 -5.67
CA LYS A 63 6.04 -6.52 -6.25
C LYS A 63 6.50 -7.66 -5.33
N HIS A 64 6.61 -7.41 -4.04
CA HIS A 64 7.15 -8.35 -3.05
C HIS A 64 6.16 -9.42 -2.59
N GLU A 65 4.87 -9.16 -2.74
CA GLU A 65 3.77 -10.06 -2.40
C GLU A 65 3.36 -10.96 -3.58
N SER A 66 3.27 -10.40 -4.78
CA SER A 66 2.69 -11.11 -5.94
C SER A 66 3.45 -10.94 -7.25
N THR A 67 4.54 -10.16 -7.28
CA THR A 67 5.19 -9.73 -8.54
C THR A 67 4.19 -9.07 -9.49
N TRP A 68 3.29 -8.23 -8.92
CA TRP A 68 2.20 -7.56 -9.63
C TRP A 68 1.20 -8.50 -10.31
N ASN A 69 1.08 -9.74 -9.85
CA ASN A 69 0.10 -10.69 -10.37
C ASN A 69 -1.22 -10.56 -9.57
N PRO A 70 -2.30 -9.98 -10.15
CA PRO A 70 -3.56 -9.84 -9.44
C PRO A 70 -4.27 -11.18 -9.22
N ARG A 71 -3.89 -12.26 -9.91
CA ARG A 71 -4.46 -13.60 -9.69
C ARG A 71 -3.64 -14.46 -8.72
N ALA A 72 -2.59 -13.92 -8.10
CA ALA A 72 -1.74 -14.66 -7.18
C ALA A 72 -2.54 -15.21 -5.99
N VAL A 73 -2.25 -16.46 -5.62
CA VAL A 73 -2.81 -17.11 -4.44
C VAL A 73 -1.67 -17.72 -3.64
N GLY A 74 -1.43 -17.19 -2.44
CA GLY A 74 -0.34 -17.59 -1.56
C GLY A 74 -0.80 -18.40 -0.34
N GLY A 75 0.18 -18.90 0.41
CA GLY A 75 -0.07 -19.56 1.70
C GLY A 75 -0.92 -20.81 1.66
N GLY A 76 -0.86 -21.57 0.56
CA GLY A 76 -1.71 -22.74 0.37
C GLY A 76 -3.19 -22.41 0.16
N GLY A 77 -3.51 -21.25 -0.44
CA GLY A 77 -4.90 -20.87 -0.73
C GLY A 77 -5.50 -19.82 0.22
N ARG A 78 -4.68 -19.16 1.03
CA ARG A 78 -5.15 -18.29 2.14
C ARG A 78 -5.16 -16.81 1.79
N TRP A 79 -4.26 -16.38 0.92
CA TRP A 79 -4.01 -14.97 0.61
C TRP A 79 -4.12 -14.72 -0.89
N PHE A 80 -4.70 -13.59 -1.26
CA PHE A 80 -5.15 -13.35 -2.63
C PHE A 80 -4.73 -11.99 -3.16
N GLY A 81 -4.40 -11.99 -4.46
CA GLY A 81 -4.23 -10.80 -5.26
C GLY A 81 -2.92 -10.05 -5.03
N LEU A 82 -2.93 -8.79 -5.47
CA LEU A 82 -1.73 -7.96 -5.60
C LEU A 82 -0.93 -7.84 -4.31
N VAL A 83 -1.60 -7.69 -3.17
CA VAL A 83 -0.98 -7.58 -1.86
C VAL A 83 -1.42 -8.66 -0.88
N GLN A 84 -1.81 -9.85 -1.40
CA GLN A 84 -1.98 -11.07 -0.60
C GLN A 84 -2.90 -10.92 0.64
N ILE A 85 -4.10 -10.38 0.42
CA ILE A 85 -5.10 -10.20 1.49
C ILE A 85 -5.88 -11.50 1.71
N ALA A 86 -6.12 -11.86 2.98
CA ALA A 86 -7.01 -12.97 3.32
C ALA A 86 -8.49 -12.54 3.31
N PRO A 87 -9.43 -13.39 2.86
CA PRO A 87 -10.87 -13.05 2.88
C PRO A 87 -11.40 -12.71 4.27
N ALA A 88 -10.89 -13.37 5.32
CA ALA A 88 -11.27 -13.07 6.70
C ALA A 88 -10.83 -11.66 7.13
N THR A 89 -9.59 -11.27 6.82
CA THR A 89 -9.07 -9.91 7.04
C THR A 89 -9.92 -8.89 6.29
N ALA A 90 -10.19 -9.13 5.00
CA ALA A 90 -11.00 -8.22 4.20
C ALA A 90 -12.41 -8.00 4.81
N ARG A 91 -13.04 -9.05 5.35
CA ARG A 91 -14.32 -8.92 6.06
C ARG A 91 -14.18 -8.16 7.38
N ALA A 92 -13.14 -8.42 8.15
CA ALA A 92 -12.90 -7.75 9.45
C ALA A 92 -12.73 -6.24 9.29
N TYR A 93 -12.04 -5.81 8.23
CA TYR A 93 -11.89 -4.40 7.87
C TYR A 93 -13.05 -3.85 7.01
N GLY A 94 -14.12 -4.62 6.82
CA GLY A 94 -15.31 -4.17 6.11
C GLY A 94 -15.08 -3.88 4.61
N CYS A 95 -14.10 -4.49 3.96
CA CYS A 95 -13.86 -4.32 2.52
C CYS A 95 -15.03 -4.80 1.66
N ASN A 96 -15.16 -4.23 0.45
CA ASN A 96 -16.15 -4.68 -0.53
C ASN A 96 -15.80 -6.06 -1.11
N ALA A 97 -14.53 -6.29 -1.44
CA ALA A 97 -14.04 -7.60 -1.86
C ALA A 97 -13.86 -8.54 -0.66
N LYS A 98 -14.82 -9.44 -0.42
CA LYS A 98 -14.88 -10.31 0.78
C LYS A 98 -14.52 -11.78 0.54
N THR A 99 -14.26 -12.15 -0.71
CA THR A 99 -13.96 -13.52 -1.14
C THR A 99 -12.60 -13.58 -1.84
N GLY A 100 -11.99 -14.78 -1.89
CA GLY A 100 -10.71 -14.95 -2.58
C GLY A 100 -10.79 -14.56 -4.07
N GLU A 101 -11.90 -14.89 -4.74
CA GLU A 101 -12.11 -14.52 -6.14
C GLU A 101 -12.27 -13.01 -6.32
N ALA A 102 -13.06 -12.35 -5.46
CA ALA A 102 -13.20 -10.89 -5.50
C ALA A 102 -11.86 -10.18 -5.26
N LEU A 103 -11.00 -10.75 -4.41
CA LEU A 103 -9.67 -10.23 -4.12
C LEU A 103 -8.66 -10.45 -5.26
N LYS A 104 -8.98 -11.25 -6.29
CA LYS A 104 -8.17 -11.33 -7.52
C LYS A 104 -8.39 -10.16 -8.47
N ASN A 105 -9.41 -9.32 -8.23
CA ASN A 105 -9.52 -8.04 -8.92
C ASN A 105 -8.51 -7.05 -8.32
N GLY A 106 -7.52 -6.62 -9.11
CA GLY A 106 -6.43 -5.76 -8.63
C GLY A 106 -6.91 -4.44 -8.01
N SER A 107 -7.86 -3.75 -8.64
CA SER A 107 -8.43 -2.51 -8.12
C SER A 107 -9.17 -2.73 -6.79
N ALA A 108 -9.96 -3.79 -6.68
CA ALA A 108 -10.66 -4.12 -5.44
C ALA A 108 -9.71 -4.56 -4.31
N ASN A 109 -8.62 -5.25 -4.67
CA ASN A 109 -7.55 -5.65 -3.74
C ASN A 109 -6.85 -4.41 -3.17
N LEU A 110 -6.45 -3.46 -4.01
CA LEU A 110 -5.80 -2.21 -3.60
C LEU A 110 -6.75 -1.30 -2.79
N SER A 111 -8.01 -1.20 -3.20
CA SER A 111 -9.03 -0.48 -2.43
C SER A 111 -9.19 -1.03 -1.01
N CYS A 112 -9.18 -2.36 -0.85
CA CYS A 112 -9.20 -3.01 0.46
C CYS A 112 -7.89 -2.77 1.24
N ALA A 113 -6.73 -2.83 0.57
CA ALA A 113 -5.44 -2.54 1.20
C ALA A 113 -5.40 -1.13 1.80
N ILE A 114 -5.92 -0.13 1.08
CA ILE A 114 -6.03 1.25 1.56
C ILE A 114 -6.89 1.34 2.82
N ARG A 115 -8.01 0.61 2.90
CA ARG A 115 -8.85 0.58 4.10
C ARG A 115 -8.13 0.00 5.31
N ILE A 116 -7.42 -1.12 5.11
CA ILE A 116 -6.60 -1.77 6.14
C ILE A 116 -5.50 -0.79 6.61
N MET A 117 -4.72 -0.24 5.67
CA MET A 117 -3.63 0.70 5.97
C MET A 117 -4.13 1.95 6.69
N SER A 118 -5.27 2.52 6.27
CA SER A 118 -5.85 3.69 6.93
C SER A 118 -6.15 3.42 8.39
N THR A 119 -6.63 2.21 8.70
CA THR A 119 -6.92 1.80 10.07
C THR A 119 -5.63 1.61 10.87
N THR A 120 -4.65 0.87 10.33
CA THR A 120 -3.45 0.50 11.09
C THR A 120 -2.44 1.65 11.23
N VAL A 121 -2.26 2.46 10.19
CA VAL A 121 -1.39 3.64 10.24
C VAL A 121 -1.99 4.72 11.14
N ALA A 122 -3.31 4.96 11.09
CA ALA A 122 -3.95 5.88 12.03
C ALA A 122 -3.81 5.41 13.48
N ARG A 123 -3.97 4.10 13.74
CA ARG A 123 -3.77 3.53 15.08
C ARG A 123 -2.34 3.67 15.57
N ASP A 124 -1.36 3.40 14.71
CA ASP A 124 0.02 3.20 15.16
C ASP A 124 0.96 4.39 14.90
N GLN A 125 0.54 5.33 14.05
CA GLN A 125 1.28 6.54 13.70
C GLN A 125 2.66 6.27 13.07
N VAL A 126 2.81 5.12 12.40
CA VAL A 126 4.03 4.72 11.67
C VAL A 126 3.64 4.01 10.38
N ILE A 127 4.53 4.02 9.39
CA ILE A 127 4.45 3.14 8.22
C ILE A 127 4.86 1.72 8.63
N SER A 128 5.98 1.56 9.35
CA SER A 128 6.48 0.24 9.74
C SER A 128 7.44 0.29 10.93
N ALA A 129 6.97 -0.14 12.10
CA ALA A 129 7.82 -0.36 13.28
C ALA A 129 7.42 -1.65 14.01
N GLY A 130 8.21 -2.73 13.88
CA GLY A 130 7.82 -4.05 14.39
C GLY A 130 6.56 -4.57 13.69
N MET A 131 5.49 -4.83 14.44
CA MET A 131 4.18 -5.27 13.93
C MET A 131 3.16 -4.10 13.82
N ARG A 132 3.64 -2.87 13.61
CA ARG A 132 2.82 -1.66 13.61
C ARG A 132 2.76 -0.99 12.23
N GLY A 133 1.68 -0.26 11.97
CA GLY A 133 1.40 0.42 10.72
C GLY A 133 1.03 -0.57 9.62
N VAL A 134 1.61 -0.39 8.44
CA VAL A 134 1.48 -1.33 7.33
C VAL A 134 2.11 -2.69 7.70
N ALA A 135 3.15 -2.72 8.52
CA ALA A 135 3.77 -3.98 8.95
C ALA A 135 2.86 -4.87 9.84
N ALA A 136 1.69 -4.39 10.27
CA ALA A 136 0.73 -5.19 11.03
C ALA A 136 0.12 -6.33 10.19
N ASP A 137 -0.05 -6.12 8.88
CA ASP A 137 -0.77 -7.04 8.00
C ASP A 137 0.12 -7.63 6.88
N TRP A 138 1.29 -7.03 6.59
CA TRP A 138 2.10 -7.39 5.43
C TRP A 138 3.53 -7.84 5.77
N GLY A 139 3.80 -9.12 5.48
CA GLY A 139 5.08 -9.79 5.78
C GLY A 139 6.35 -9.18 5.17
N PRO A 140 6.34 -8.60 3.95
CA PRO A 140 7.51 -7.96 3.34
C PRO A 140 8.19 -6.90 4.21
N PHE A 141 7.45 -6.22 5.10
CA PHE A 141 8.02 -5.23 6.02
C PHE A 141 8.93 -5.85 7.08
N HIS A 142 8.82 -7.16 7.37
CA HIS A 142 9.69 -7.85 8.31
C HIS A 142 11.00 -8.35 7.69
N SER A 143 11.09 -8.40 6.36
CA SER A 143 12.34 -8.72 5.67
C SER A 143 13.13 -7.44 5.44
N THR A 144 14.31 -7.31 6.07
CA THR A 144 15.18 -6.14 5.86
C THR A 144 15.44 -5.89 4.37
N LYS A 145 15.77 -6.92 3.60
CA LYS A 145 16.01 -6.79 2.15
C LYS A 145 14.79 -6.21 1.41
N LYS A 146 13.59 -6.73 1.66
CA LYS A 146 12.38 -6.25 0.98
C LYS A 146 11.99 -4.85 1.44
N ARG A 147 12.06 -4.59 2.74
CA ARG A 147 11.77 -3.27 3.33
C ARG A 147 12.69 -2.18 2.78
N GLU A 148 14.00 -2.41 2.76
CA GLU A 148 14.94 -1.43 2.20
C GLU A 148 14.75 -1.23 0.69
N ASP A 149 14.40 -2.28 -0.06
CA ASP A 149 14.06 -2.13 -1.48
C ASP A 149 12.79 -1.30 -1.71
N MET A 150 11.76 -1.46 -0.87
CA MET A 150 10.55 -0.63 -0.93
C MET A 150 10.88 0.82 -0.57
N ARG A 151 11.59 1.02 0.55
CA ARG A 151 12.01 2.34 1.06
C ARG A 151 12.88 3.08 0.06
N SER A 152 13.91 2.44 -0.48
CA SER A 152 14.80 3.05 -1.48
C SER A 152 14.03 3.48 -2.73
N TRP A 153 13.09 2.65 -3.19
CA TRP A 153 12.28 2.98 -4.35
C TRP A 153 11.35 4.18 -4.08
N THR A 154 10.65 4.24 -2.94
CA THR A 154 9.75 5.37 -2.64
C THR A 154 10.52 6.67 -2.44
N ASN A 155 11.65 6.64 -1.74
CA ASN A 155 12.52 7.80 -1.53
C ASN A 155 12.98 8.44 -2.84
N ALA A 156 13.22 7.64 -3.88
CA ALA A 156 13.73 8.12 -5.16
C ALA A 156 12.67 8.77 -6.05
N GLN A 157 11.39 8.83 -5.64
CA GLN A 157 10.33 9.36 -6.49
C GLN A 157 10.18 10.89 -6.38
N PRO A 158 9.74 11.58 -7.45
CA PRO A 158 9.58 13.04 -7.46
C PRO A 158 8.64 13.60 -6.37
N TYR A 159 7.64 12.83 -5.95
CA TYR A 159 6.73 13.20 -4.86
C TYR A 159 7.37 13.13 -3.46
N CYS A 160 8.57 12.51 -3.34
CA CYS A 160 9.35 12.45 -2.11
C CYS A 160 10.55 13.40 -2.09
N ALA A 161 10.81 14.10 -3.19
CA ALA A 161 11.82 15.15 -3.22
C ALA A 161 11.38 16.28 -2.28
N ALA A 162 12.28 16.72 -1.39
CA ALA A 162 12.06 17.93 -0.59
C ALA A 162 11.78 19.10 -1.55
N LYS A 163 10.67 19.81 -1.31
CA LYS A 163 10.34 21.01 -2.08
C LYS A 163 11.14 22.17 -1.47
N SER A 164 11.94 22.83 -2.29
CA SER A 164 12.74 24.01 -1.92
C SER A 164 11.93 25.29 -1.91
#